data_AF-A0A0D0CB82-F1
#
_entry.id   AF-A0A0D0CB82-F1
#
_cell.length_a   1.000
_cell.length_b   1.000
_cell.length_c   1.000
_cell.angle_alpha   90.00
_cell.angle_beta   90.00
_cell.angle_gamma   90.00
#
_symmetry.space_group_name_H-M   'P 1'
#
loop_
_entity.id
_entity.type
_entity.pdbx_description
1 polymer ?
#
loop_
_entity_poly.entity_id
_entity_poly.type
_entity_poly.pdbx_seq_one_letter_code
_entity_poly.pdbx_strand_id
1 'polypeptide(L)' 'SILGVQLPVFVNLIITLWGMGYGDSKHVKLEEQLAIFLYGSESVTGLSVCHLGEHFQRSNETISKYVLIYSVFSQLMG' A
#
# COMPACT_ATOMS: atom_id res chain seq x y z
N SER A 1 -4.39 -6.72 14.38
CA SER A 1 -3.58 -6.07 13.33
C SER A 1 -4.13 -6.54 11.99
N ILE A 2 -4.50 -5.61 11.10
CA ILE A 2 -5.12 -5.92 9.78
C ILE A 2 -4.10 -6.61 8.85
N LEU A 3 -2.81 -6.51 9.16
CA LEU A 3 -1.72 -7.11 8.41
C LEU A 3 -0.84 -7.88 9.38
N GLY A 4 -0.63 -9.17 9.15
CA GLY A 4 0.36 -9.99 9.86
C GLY A 4 1.82 -9.62 9.54
N VAL A 5 2.06 -8.42 8.98
CA VAL A 5 3.39 -7.83 8.80
C VAL A 5 3.96 -7.55 10.19
N GLN A 6 5.23 -7.88 10.40
CA GLN A 6 5.94 -7.53 11.63
C GLN A 6 5.74 -6.03 11.89
N LEU A 7 4.96 -5.72 12.93
CA LEU A 7 4.55 -4.37 13.34
C LEU A 7 5.69 -3.33 13.26
N PRO A 8 6.95 -3.66 13.62
CA PRO A 8 8.06 -2.71 13.53
C PRO A 8 8.41 -2.30 12.09
N VAL A 9 8.39 -3.23 11.13
CA VAL A 9 8.70 -2.93 9.72
C VAL A 9 7.60 -2.06 9.12
N PHE A 10 6.35 -2.39 9.44
CA PHE A 10 5.19 -1.60 8.99
C PHE A 10 5.24 -0.17 9.54
N VAL A 11 5.51 -0.01 10.83
CA VAL A 11 5.63 1.31 11.48
C VAL A 11 6.81 2.11 10.93
N ASN A 12 7.98 1.48 10.73
CA ASN A 12 9.13 2.16 10.11
C ASN A 12 8.82 2.65 8.69
N LEU A 13 8.07 1.87 7.90
CA LEU A 13 7.69 2.29 6.55
C LEU A 13 6.70 3.47 6.58
N ILE A 14 5.73 3.46 7.50
CA ILE A 14 4.81 4.58 7.71
C ILE A 14 5.59 5.86 8.06
N ILE A 15 6.50 5.78 9.04
CA ILE A 15 7.35 6.92 9.44
C ILE A 15 8.18 7.44 8.26
N THR A 16 8.76 6.53 7.48
CA THR A 16 9.55 6.87 6.30
C THR A 16 8.73 7.60 5.24
N LEU A 17 7.55 7.05 4.90
CA LEU A 17 6.62 7.67 3.95
C LEU A 17 6.16 9.04 4.42
N TRP A 18 5.89 9.18 5.72
CA TRP A 18 5.51 10.46 6.32
C TRP A 18 6.64 11.49 6.25
N GLY A 19 7.88 11.08 6.52
CA GLY A 19 9.08 11.92 6.38
C GLY A 19 9.36 12.34 4.93
N MET A 20 8.87 11.59 3.94
CA MET A 20 8.93 11.91 2.52
C MET A 20 7.77 12.79 2.04
N GLY A 21 6.84 13.15 2.91
CA GLY A 21 5.69 14.00 2.59
C GLY A 21 4.45 13.25 2.09
N TYR A 22 4.44 11.91 2.14
CA TYR A 22 3.22 11.13 1.90
C TYR A 22 2.34 11.15 3.15
N GLY A 23 1.03 11.21 2.93
CA GLY A 23 0.06 11.29 4.01
C GLY A 23 -1.29 10.71 3.60
N ASP A 24 -2.25 10.85 4.51
CA ASP A 24 -3.62 10.43 4.25
C ASP A 24 -4.18 11.14 3.01
N SER A 25 -4.90 10.39 2.18
CA SER A 25 -5.74 10.99 1.16
C SER A 25 -7.13 11.29 1.74
N LYS A 26 -7.93 12.06 1.01
CA LYS A 26 -9.31 12.44 1.41
C LYS A 26 -10.17 11.25 1.86
N HIS A 27 -9.88 10.04 1.38
CA HIS A 27 -10.68 8.85 1.67
C HIS A 27 -9.88 7.61 2.09
N VAL A 28 -8.54 7.62 2.05
CA VAL A 28 -7.70 6.43 2.31
C VAL A 28 -6.53 6.83 3.20
N LYS A 29 -6.44 6.21 4.38
CA LYS A 29 -5.34 6.43 5.33
C LYS A 29 -4.03 5.90 4.78
N LEU A 30 -2.91 6.52 5.14
CA LEU A 30 -1.57 6.10 4.71
C LEU A 30 -1.29 4.62 5.05
N GLU A 31 -1.78 4.15 6.20
CA GLU A 31 -1.72 2.73 6.59
C GLU A 31 -2.45 1.82 5.61
N GLU A 32 -3.63 2.23 5.15
CA GLU A 32 -4.43 1.47 4.18
C GLU A 32 -3.80 1.54 2.78
N GLN A 33 -3.23 2.68 2.40
CA GLN A 33 -2.47 2.81 1.14
C GLN A 33 -1.26 1.88 1.12
N LEU A 34 -0.53 1.81 2.24
CA LEU A 34 0.61 0.93 2.39
C LEU A 34 0.19 -0.55 2.42
N ALA A 35 -0.93 -0.87 3.09
CA ALA A 35 -1.53 -2.19 3.07
C ALA A 35 -1.81 -2.67 1.64
N ILE A 36 -2.47 -1.81 0.85
CA ILE A 36 -2.80 -2.07 -0.55
C ILE A 36 -1.54 -2.30 -1.38
N PHE A 37 -0.49 -1.50 -1.18
CA PHE A 37 0.78 -1.68 -1.88
C PHE A 37 1.47 -2.99 -1.52
N LEU A 38 1.61 -3.29 -0.22
CA LEU A 38 2.29 -4.50 0.24
C LEU A 38 1.56 -5.76 -0.23
N TYR A 39 0.22 -5.75 -0.25
CA TYR A 39 -0.59 -6.87 -0.74
C TYR A 39 -0.66 -6.96 -2.27
N GLY A 40 -0.63 -5.82 -2.97
CA GLY A 40 -0.70 -5.74 -4.43
C GLY A 40 0.65 -5.85 -5.13
N SER A 41 1.75 -5.73 -4.39
CA SER A 41 3.08 -6.12 -4.86
C SER A 41 3.05 -7.61 -5.23
N GLU A 42 3.30 -7.89 -6.51
CA GLU A 42 3.33 -9.24 -7.09
C GLU A 42 4.22 -10.22 -6.31
N SER A 43 5.18 -9.71 -5.51
CA SER A 43 6.14 -10.49 -4.73
C SER A 43 5.60 -11.02 -3.38
N VAL A 44 4.54 -10.44 -2.82
CA VAL A 44 4.11 -10.76 -1.44
C VAL A 44 2.87 -11.66 -1.40
N THR A 45 1.97 -11.56 -2.39
CA THR A 45 0.68 -12.26 -2.31
C THR A 45 0.10 -12.77 -3.64
N GLY A 46 0.61 -12.34 -4.80
CA GLY A 46 0.11 -12.79 -6.11
C GLY A 46 -1.39 -12.54 -6.35
N LEU A 47 -2.00 -11.60 -5.62
CA LEU A 47 -3.43 -11.32 -5.69
C LEU A 47 -3.76 -10.34 -6.81
N SER A 48 -4.86 -10.60 -7.52
CA SER A 48 -5.37 -9.70 -8.55
C SER A 48 -5.93 -8.41 -7.92
N VAL A 49 -5.90 -7.31 -8.69
CA VAL A 49 -6.51 -6.02 -8.31
C VAL A 49 -7.96 -6.16 -7.87
N CYS A 50 -8.72 -7.08 -8.47
CA CYS A 50 -10.11 -7.35 -8.10
C CYS A 50 -10.22 -7.91 -6.67
N HIS A 51 -9.41 -8.91 -6.32
CA HIS A 51 -9.43 -9.49 -4.97
C HIS A 51 -9.01 -8.48 -3.91
N LEU A 52 -8.08 -7.58 -4.25
CA LEU A 52 -7.69 -6.47 -3.38
C LEU A 52 -8.81 -5.45 -3.23
N GLY A 53 -9.50 -5.11 -4.33
CA GLY A 53 -10.67 -4.23 -4.30
C GLY A 53 -11.76 -4.77 -3.39
N GLU A 54 -12.03 -6.07 -3.46
CA GLU A 54 -12.98 -6.76 -2.58
C GLU A 54 -12.51 -6.77 -1.13
N HIS A 55 -11.23 -7.07 -0.86
CA HIS A 55 -10.68 -7.13 0.49
C HIS A 55 -10.71 -5.78 1.21
N PHE A 56 -10.34 -4.71 0.51
CA PHE A 56 -10.28 -3.36 1.06
C PHE A 56 -11.58 -2.56 0.87
N GLN A 57 -12.58 -3.14 0.21
CA GLN A 57 -13.82 -2.46 -0.17
C GLN A 57 -13.57 -1.16 -0.95
N ARG A 58 -12.59 -1.19 -1.87
CA ARG A 58 -12.20 -0.06 -2.73
C ARG A 58 -12.39 -0.41 -4.20
N SER A 59 -12.56 0.63 -5.03
CA SER A 59 -12.60 0.45 -6.47
C SER A 59 -11.26 -0.06 -7.01
N ASN A 60 -11.30 -0.86 -8.07
CA ASN A 60 -10.10 -1.31 -8.77
C ASN A 60 -9.21 -0.16 -9.22
N GLU A 61 -9.80 0.98 -9.61
CA GLU A 61 -9.06 2.20 -9.94
C GLU A 61 -8.24 2.74 -8.75
N THR A 62 -8.82 2.71 -7.55
CA THR A 62 -8.14 3.13 -6.31
C THR A 62 -6.99 2.18 -5.99
N ILE A 63 -7.22 0.87 -6.10
CA ILE A 63 -6.19 -0.15 -5.88
C ILE A 63 -5.04 0.03 -6.89
N SER A 64 -5.34 0.07 -8.18
CA SER A 64 -4.35 0.23 -9.25
C SER A 64 -3.52 1.50 -9.08
N LYS A 65 -4.13 2.61 -8.66
CA LYS A 65 -3.43 3.87 -8.41
C LYS A 65 -2.36 3.71 -7.33
N TYR A 66 -2.68 3.11 -6.19
CA TYR A 66 -1.72 2.96 -5.11
C TYR A 66 -0.64 1.93 -5.45
N VAL A 67 -1.00 0.80 -6.05
CA VAL A 67 -0.02 -0.19 -6.52
C VAL A 67 0.98 0.46 -7.49
N LEU A 68 0.50 1.26 -8.46
CA LEU A 68 1.37 1.95 -9.42
C LEU A 68 2.28 2.99 -8.78
N ILE A 69 1.73 3.90 -7.95
CA ILE A 69 2.49 5.00 -7.32
C ILE A 69 3.67 4.44 -6.52
N TYR A 70 3.42 3.43 -5.70
CA TYR A 70 4.45 2.85 -4.85
C TYR A 70 5.39 1.90 -5.62
N SER A 71 4.94 1.24 -6.70
CA SER A 71 5.84 0.43 -7.55
C SER A 71 6.86 1.31 -8.28
N VAL A 72 6.42 2.43 -8.87
CA VAL A 72 7.32 3.42 -9.49
C VAL A 72 8.27 4.01 -8.44
N PHE A 73 7.77 4.30 -7.24
CA PHE A 73 8.58 4.79 -6.14
C PHE A 73 9.67 3.79 -5.71
N SER A 74 9.32 2.49 -5.60
CA SER A 74 10.27 1.43 -5.27
C SER A 74 11.35 1.24 -6.32
N GLN A 75 11.08 1.53 -7.60
CA GLN A 75 12.05 1.48 -8.69
C GLN A 75 12.97 2.70 -8.75
N LEU A 76 12.54 3.85 -8.22
CA LEU A 76 13.33 5.09 -8.18
C LEU A 76 14.27 5.16 -6.96
N MET A 77 13.96 4.41 -5.90
CA MET A 77 14.72 4.39 -4.65
C MET A 77 15.59 3.12 -4.47
N GLY A 78 15.53 2.18 -5.42
CA GLY A 78 16.41 1.01 -5.50
C GLY A 78 17.49 1.21 -6.56
#